data_AF-A0A8C2VL61-F1
#
_entry.id   AF-A0A8C2VL61-F1
#
_cell.length_a   1.000
_cell.length_b   1.000
_cell.length_c   1.000
_cell.angle_alpha   90.00
_cell.angle_beta   90.00
_cell.angle_gamma   90.00
#
_symmetry.space_group_name_H-M   'P 1'
#
loop_
_entity.id
_entity.type
_entity.pdbx_description
1 polymer ?
#
loop_
_entity_poly.entity_id
_entity_poly.type
_entity_poly.pdbx_seq_one_letter_code
_entity_poly.pdbx_strand_id
1 'polypeptide(L)'
;MFVPCGESGPDLSGCTLLLPAVSVGNVGQLAIDLIISTLNMSKIGYFYTDCLVPMVGNNPYATAEENSTELSINTEVYSLPSRKLVALQLRSIFIKYKSNLYMLFHDNIAW
;
A
#
# COMPACT_ATOMS: atom_id res chain seq x y z
N MET A 1 -4.14 10.08 5.81
CA MET A 1 -5.31 9.34 6.35
C MET A 1 -5.53 8.05 5.55
N PHE A 2 -5.83 6.94 6.20
CA PHE A 2 -6.21 5.68 5.53
C PHE A 2 -7.66 5.75 5.02
N VAL A 3 -7.90 5.24 3.81
CA VAL A 3 -9.23 5.17 3.17
C VAL A 3 -9.50 3.71 2.76
N PRO A 4 -10.53 3.05 3.32
CA PRO A 4 -10.86 1.67 2.97
C PRO A 4 -11.52 1.59 1.59
N CYS A 5 -11.34 0.46 0.89
CA CYS A 5 -12.01 0.19 -0.40
C CYS A 5 -13.48 -0.24 -0.24
N GLY A 6 -13.89 -0.71 0.95
CA GLY A 6 -15.27 -1.12 1.25
C GLY A 6 -15.96 -0.23 2.28
N GLU A 7 -17.25 -0.48 2.55
CA GLU A 7 -18.06 0.35 3.46
C GLU A 7 -17.69 0.22 4.95
N SER A 8 -17.01 -0.87 5.33
CA SER A 8 -16.49 -1.07 6.69
C SER A 8 -14.97 -1.15 6.68
N GLY A 9 -14.34 -0.57 7.71
CA GLY A 9 -12.90 -0.65 7.89
C GLY A 9 -12.46 -2.09 8.19
N PRO A 10 -11.36 -2.58 7.61
CA PRO A 10 -10.87 -3.92 7.89
C PRO A 10 -10.38 -4.03 9.34
N ASP A 11 -10.65 -5.16 10.00
CA ASP A 11 -10.03 -5.48 11.28
C ASP A 11 -8.57 -5.91 11.04
N LEU A 12 -7.64 -5.05 11.45
CA LEU A 12 -6.20 -5.26 11.32
C LEU A 12 -5.53 -5.60 12.67
N SER A 13 -6.32 -5.89 13.70
CA SER A 13 -5.80 -6.18 15.03
C SER A 13 -4.93 -7.43 15.05
N GLY A 14 -3.72 -7.29 15.60
CA GLY A 14 -2.75 -8.38 15.66
C GLY A 14 -2.14 -8.77 14.31
N CYS A 15 -2.33 -7.96 13.26
CA CYS A 15 -1.62 -8.14 12.00
C CYS A 15 -0.20 -7.58 12.05
N THR A 16 0.71 -8.21 11.30
CA THR A 16 2.05 -7.69 11.04
C THR A 16 2.04 -6.83 9.78
N LEU A 17 2.50 -5.59 9.89
CA LEU A 17 2.64 -4.65 8.78
C LEU A 17 4.03 -4.80 8.13
N LEU A 18 4.02 -5.09 6.83
CA LEU A 18 5.19 -5.03 5.97
C LEU A 18 5.28 -3.61 5.38
N LEU A 19 6.27 -2.85 5.85
CA LEU A 19 6.53 -1.50 5.40
C LEU A 19 7.84 -1.46 4.57
N PRO A 20 7.80 -1.11 3.28
CA PRO A 20 9.00 -1.05 2.47
C PRO A 20 9.87 0.14 2.89
N ALA A 21 11.17 -0.11 3.00
CA ALA A 21 12.16 0.97 3.04
C ALA A 21 12.34 1.53 1.62
N VAL A 22 12.23 2.85 1.46
CA VAL A 22 12.57 3.53 0.20
C VAL A 22 14.10 3.62 0.11
N SER A 23 14.70 2.81 -0.76
CA SER A 23 16.15 2.67 -0.88
C SER A 23 16.63 2.75 -2.34
N VAL A 24 17.95 2.75 -2.53
CA VAL A 24 18.56 2.62 -3.86
C VAL A 24 17.99 1.38 -4.57
N GLY A 25 17.58 1.56 -5.82
CA GLY A 25 17.02 0.50 -6.64
C GLY A 25 15.60 0.06 -6.28
N ASN A 26 14.93 0.75 -5.34
CA ASN A 26 13.57 0.45 -4.91
C ASN A 26 13.35 -1.01 -4.44
N VAL A 27 14.40 -1.63 -3.87
CA VAL A 27 14.38 -3.05 -3.51
C VAL A 27 13.25 -3.37 -2.53
N GLY A 28 12.99 -2.48 -1.56
CA GLY A 28 11.88 -2.64 -0.62
C GLY A 28 10.51 -2.68 -1.33
N GLN A 29 10.27 -1.75 -2.25
CA GLN A 29 9.01 -1.69 -3.00
C GLN A 29 8.83 -2.88 -3.96
N LEU A 30 9.91 -3.30 -4.62
CA LEU A 30 9.90 -4.49 -5.49
C LEU A 30 9.69 -5.79 -4.69
N ALA A 31 10.24 -5.88 -3.48
CA ALA A 31 9.98 -7.01 -2.59
C ALA A 31 8.50 -7.06 -2.18
N ILE A 32 7.89 -5.90 -1.90
CA ILE A 32 6.45 -5.81 -1.64
C ILE A 32 5.62 -6.22 -2.87
N ASP A 33 5.99 -5.79 -4.08
CA ASP A 33 5.33 -6.26 -5.31
C ASP A 33 5.35 -7.79 -5.43
N LEU A 34 6.51 -8.40 -5.19
CA LEU A 34 6.66 -9.85 -5.26
C LEU A 34 5.82 -10.56 -4.19
N ILE A 35 5.79 -10.04 -2.96
CA ILE A 35 4.99 -10.61 -1.86
C ILE A 35 3.50 -10.53 -2.18
N ILE A 36 3.01 -9.37 -2.61
CA ILE A 36 1.59 -9.16 -2.94
C ILE A 36 1.17 -10.10 -4.07
N SER A 37 1.96 -10.16 -5.14
CA SER A 37 1.67 -11.02 -6.30
C SER A 37 1.74 -12.50 -5.93
N THR A 38 2.78 -12.93 -5.22
CA THR A 38 3.00 -14.35 -4.87
C THR A 38 1.95 -14.88 -3.91
N LEU A 39 1.52 -14.06 -2.94
CA LEU A 39 0.53 -14.45 -1.94
C LEU A 39 -0.91 -14.11 -2.36
N ASN A 40 -1.09 -13.54 -3.54
CA ASN A 40 -2.38 -13.07 -4.07
C ASN A 40 -3.15 -12.21 -3.05
N MET A 41 -2.47 -11.22 -2.46
CA MET A 41 -3.05 -10.38 -1.42
C MET A 41 -4.14 -9.47 -2.00
N SER A 42 -5.19 -9.20 -1.23
CA SER A 42 -6.31 -8.35 -1.66
C SER A 42 -6.10 -6.90 -1.24
N LYS A 43 -6.35 -5.96 -2.14
CA LYS A 43 -6.34 -4.52 -1.84
C LYS A 43 -7.49 -4.18 -0.89
N ILE A 44 -7.18 -3.54 0.23
CA ILE A 44 -8.17 -3.18 1.27
C ILE A 44 -8.35 -1.67 1.42
N GLY A 45 -7.46 -0.88 0.83
CA GLY A 45 -7.54 0.58 0.90
C GLY A 45 -6.26 1.25 0.42
N TYR A 46 -6.15 2.54 0.71
CA TYR A 46 -5.02 3.38 0.34
C TYR A 46 -4.80 4.49 1.37
N PHE A 47 -3.61 5.10 1.33
CA PHE A 47 -3.37 6.32 2.11
C PHE A 47 -3.61 7.55 1.24
N TYR A 48 -4.57 8.38 1.65
CA TYR A 48 -4.72 9.71 1.11
C TYR A 48 -3.66 10.63 1.73
N THR A 49 -2.78 11.15 0.87
CA THR A 49 -1.71 12.07 1.23
C THR A 49 -1.35 12.98 0.06
N ASP A 50 -0.98 14.22 0.39
CA ASP A 50 -0.46 15.23 -0.54
C ASP A 50 1.08 15.28 -0.54
N CYS A 51 1.73 14.33 0.15
CA CYS A 51 3.18 14.24 0.28
C CYS A 51 3.82 13.40 -0.82
N LEU A 52 3.01 12.68 -1.60
CA LEU A 52 3.45 11.79 -2.67
C LEU A 52 3.08 12.37 -4.04
N VAL A 53 3.94 12.13 -5.03
CA VAL A 53 3.61 12.50 -6.42
C VAL A 53 2.34 11.73 -6.85
N PRO A 54 1.34 12.41 -7.44
CA PRO A 54 0.14 11.74 -7.95
C PRO A 54 0.51 10.71 -9.03
N MET A 55 -0.11 9.55 -8.95
CA MET A 55 0.11 8.44 -9.88
C MET A 55 -1.19 7.65 -10.03
N VAL A 56 -1.52 7.29 -11.26
CA VAL A 56 -2.57 6.31 -11.58
C VAL A 56 -2.06 5.41 -12.71
N GLY A 57 -2.41 4.13 -12.66
CA GLY A 57 -2.08 3.17 -13.71
C GLY A 57 -2.95 1.91 -13.60
N ASN A 58 -2.68 0.96 -14.49
CA ASN A 58 -3.36 -0.34 -14.48
C ASN A 58 -2.93 -1.15 -13.24
N ASN A 59 -3.79 -2.07 -12.77
CA ASN A 59 -3.44 -3.02 -11.72
C ASN A 59 -2.24 -3.91 -12.15
N PRO A 60 -1.07 -3.80 -11.50
CA PRO A 60 0.10 -4.60 -11.86
C PRO A 60 -0.01 -6.07 -11.42
N TYR A 61 -1.00 -6.40 -10.60
CA TYR A 61 -1.26 -7.76 -10.09
C TYR A 61 -2.45 -8.43 -10.78
N ALA A 62 -2.97 -7.83 -11.87
CA ALA A 62 -4.09 -8.42 -12.59
C ALA A 62 -3.68 -9.75 -13.23
N THR A 63 -4.37 -10.81 -12.84
CA THR A 63 -4.21 -12.18 -13.39
C THR A 63 -5.49 -12.69 -14.03
N ALA A 64 -6.58 -11.93 -13.95
CA ALA A 64 -7.89 -12.24 -14.49
C ALA A 64 -8.56 -10.97 -15.05
N GLU A 65 -9.60 -11.12 -15.87
CA GLU A 65 -10.30 -9.96 -16.42
C GLU A 65 -10.99 -9.11 -15.32
N GLU A 66 -11.51 -9.76 -14.29
CA GLU A 66 -12.24 -9.10 -13.20
C GLU A 66 -11.38 -8.06 -12.46
N ASN A 67 -10.12 -8.40 -12.16
CA ASN A 67 -9.19 -7.51 -11.45
C ASN A 67 -8.37 -6.60 -12.38
N SER A 68 -8.53 -6.71 -13.70
CA SER A 68 -7.86 -5.84 -14.68
C SER A 68 -8.45 -4.44 -14.76
N THR A 69 -9.70 -4.27 -14.30
CA THR A 69 -10.38 -2.96 -14.28
C THR A 69 -9.98 -2.11 -13.07
N GLU A 70 -9.33 -2.72 -12.07
CA GLU A 70 -8.84 -1.99 -10.92
C GLU A 70 -7.68 -1.07 -11.29
N LEU A 71 -7.75 0.16 -10.78
CA LEU A 71 -6.64 1.09 -10.89
C LEU A 71 -5.66 0.89 -9.73
N SER A 72 -4.39 1.13 -10.06
CA SER A 72 -3.29 1.23 -9.12
C SER A 72 -2.89 2.68 -8.91
N ILE A 73 -2.69 3.05 -7.65
CA ILE A 73 -2.30 4.41 -7.25
C ILE A 73 -0.98 4.43 -6.45
N ASN A 74 -0.60 5.61 -5.96
CA ASN A 74 0.70 5.89 -5.32
C ASN A 74 0.95 5.14 -3.98
N THR A 75 -0.09 4.90 -3.18
CA THR A 75 0.01 4.32 -1.83
C THR A 75 -1.14 3.38 -1.55
N GLU A 76 -0.91 2.08 -1.59
CA GLU A 76 -1.98 1.08 -1.49
C GLU A 76 -1.72 0.10 -0.35
N VAL A 77 -2.79 -0.37 0.30
CA VAL A 77 -2.73 -1.31 1.41
C VAL A 77 -3.36 -2.61 0.98
N TYR A 78 -2.62 -3.70 1.16
CA TYR A 78 -3.03 -5.06 0.84
C TYR A 78 -3.07 -5.92 2.09
N SER A 79 -3.99 -6.88 2.15
CA SER A 79 -4.11 -7.78 3.30
C SER A 79 -4.11 -9.26 2.89
N LEU A 80 -3.65 -10.08 3.81
CA LEU A 80 -3.75 -11.53 3.78
C LEU A 80 -4.20 -12.02 5.16
N PRO A 81 -5.53 -12.08 5.40
CA PRO A 81 -6.09 -12.42 6.71
C PRO A 81 -5.64 -13.79 7.23
N SER A 82 -5.47 -14.77 6.33
CA SER A 82 -5.04 -16.13 6.66
C SER A 82 -3.66 -16.20 7.34
N ARG A 83 -2.83 -15.17 7.18
CA ARG A 83 -1.50 -15.05 7.81
C ARG A 83 -1.37 -13.86 8.74
N LYS A 84 -2.45 -13.10 8.99
CA LYS A 84 -2.43 -11.83 9.71
C LYS A 84 -1.34 -10.89 9.17
N LEU A 85 -1.25 -10.77 7.83
CA LEU A 85 -0.28 -9.91 7.16
C LEU A 85 -0.96 -8.75 6.46
N VAL A 86 -0.35 -7.58 6.56
CA VAL A 86 -0.71 -6.37 5.83
C VAL A 86 0.54 -5.86 5.13
N ALA A 87 0.44 -5.47 3.88
CA ALA A 87 1.53 -4.89 3.12
C ALA A 87 1.14 -3.49 2.65
N LEU A 88 2.03 -2.52 2.90
CA LEU A 88 1.92 -1.19 2.30
C LEU A 88 2.78 -1.14 1.04
N GLN A 89 2.17 -0.81 -0.10
CA GLN A 89 2.91 -0.57 -1.33
C GLN A 89 3.05 0.93 -1.62
N LEU A 90 4.28 1.37 -1.91
CA LEU A 90 4.65 2.74 -2.25
C LEU A 90 5.14 2.78 -3.70
N ARG A 91 4.41 3.42 -4.62
CA ARG A 91 4.78 3.49 -6.05
C ARG A 91 5.28 4.83 -6.52
N SER A 92 5.06 5.90 -5.76
CA SER A 92 5.57 7.21 -6.11
C SER A 92 6.55 7.75 -5.07
N ILE A 93 7.33 8.74 -5.49
CA ILE A 93 8.31 9.40 -4.66
C ILE A 93 7.66 10.50 -3.81
N PHE A 94 8.31 10.82 -2.69
CA PHE A 94 7.92 11.95 -1.87
C PHE A 94 8.24 13.29 -2.53
N ILE A 95 7.33 14.24 -2.36
CA ILE A 95 7.53 15.63 -2.74
C ILE A 95 8.48 16.26 -1.71
N LYS A 96 9.66 16.69 -2.19
CA LYS A 96 10.87 17.06 -1.41
C LYS A 96 10.67 18.10 -0.30
N TYR A 97 9.61 18.90 -0.35
CA TYR A 97 9.29 19.93 0.64
C TYR A 97 8.35 19.45 1.76
N LYS A 98 7.83 18.22 1.68
CA LYS A 98 6.92 17.60 2.68
C LYS A 98 7.45 16.28 3.24
N SER A 99 8.70 15.92 2.92
CA SER A 99 9.27 14.61 3.25
C SER A 99 9.76 14.54 4.70
N ASN A 100 8.84 14.39 5.64
CA ASN A 100 9.13 13.80 6.94
C ASN A 100 8.45 12.43 6.98
N LEU A 101 9.18 11.41 6.52
CA LEU A 101 8.75 10.01 6.48
C LEU A 101 8.17 9.53 7.84
N TYR A 102 8.70 10.09 8.94
CA TYR A 102 8.26 9.82 10.30
C TYR A 102 6.85 10.34 10.62
N MET A 103 6.42 11.50 10.10
CA MET A 103 5.10 12.07 10.45
C MET A 103 3.92 11.34 9.80
N LEU A 104 4.10 10.80 8.60
CA LEU A 104 3.03 10.09 7.87
C LEU A 104 2.55 8.83 8.61
N PHE A 105 3.45 8.12 9.29
CA PHE A 105 3.11 6.91 10.02
C PHE A 105 2.90 7.16 11.52
N HIS A 106 3.54 8.17 12.12
CA HIS A 106 3.36 8.48 13.53
C HIS A 106 2.02 9.19 13.81
N ASP A 107 1.55 10.08 12.93
CA ASP A 107 0.35 10.90 13.18
C ASP A 107 -0.95 10.28 12.62
N ASN A 108 -0.85 9.29 11.72
CA ASN A 108 -2.02 8.67 11.08
C ASN A 108 -2.21 7.18 11.40
N ILE A 109 -1.32 6.58 12.19
CA ILE A 109 -1.49 5.24 12.77
C ILE A 109 -1.62 5.41 14.28
N ALA A 110 -2.76 5.96 14.71
CA ALA A 110 -3.23 5.71 16.06
C ALA A 110 -3.81 4.29 16.05
N TRP A 111 -3.17 3.38 16.81
CA TRP A 111 -3.70 2.05 17.10
C TRP A 111 -4.86 2.14 18.09
#